data_AF-A0A927MLQ9-F1
#
_entry.id   AF-A0A927MLQ9-F1
#
_cell.length_a   1.000
_cell.length_b   1.000
_cell.length_c   1.000
_cell.angle_alpha   90.00
_cell.angle_beta   90.00
_cell.angle_gamma   90.00
#
_symmetry.space_group_name_H-M   'P 1'
#
loop_
_entity.id
_entity.type
_entity.pdbx_description
1 polymer ?
#
loop_
_entity_poly.entity_id
_entity_poly.type
_entity_poly.pdbx_seq_one_letter_code
_entity_poly.pdbx_strand_id
1 'polypeptide(L)'
;MVYQAFYRVYRPQSFAEMSGQQHVKQTLQNALLHNKTTHAYLFSGPRGTGKTSAAKIFAKALNCENGPAKEPCNECPTCLSITVGSNTDVIEFDAASNSRVEEMRDIIEKVRFAPSNARFKVYIIDEVHMLSNSAFNALLKTLEEPPSHVVFILATTEPHKLPLTIISRCQRFDFKPITSTDIIDRLKTVLNDTGIAFDEGALKVIAQAASGGMRDALSMLDQVVSFSGEKLTIEDALLVTGSIGEDIFYQLAEALLAKDAGVVLSLLDRLITEGKDVSRLAEDLITFFRDLLLLRTAPELKGLLELVSGDERFMEMAKAFNPDVLYSFIDILSKTQQEMRFSNHAKVYIESALLKMIHLDIQTEPTGSGQAVDPGLTQKVTELERTVMELQQQISNGIAVQPTANRVAQPKKNASKSSQSFKISTGKIQEVLKAATKQDIQTIRQEWAGMMQTMQKSHAALLGETEPVAASENAFVLKFKYEIHCLMASENPSLRSGLSDALCSRTGKAYEVLYVPEEGWLKVREDFIQKNGLAKQQDPGLSDLEANTEEPLSFIKEAEQENADPLVTEAEKIFGKEFIEVYDD
;
A
#
# COMPACT_ATOMS: atom_id res chain seq x y z
N MET A 1 4.38 42.33 13.40
CA MET A 1 3.36 41.31 13.09
C MET A 1 3.93 39.95 13.43
N VAL A 2 3.12 39.04 13.98
CA VAL A 2 3.56 37.65 14.18
C VAL A 2 3.74 37.03 12.80
N TYR A 3 4.94 36.51 12.51
CA TYR A 3 5.21 35.81 11.25
C TYR A 3 4.22 34.67 11.07
N GLN A 4 3.53 34.63 9.93
CA GLN A 4 2.63 33.55 9.56
C GLN A 4 3.19 32.83 8.35
N ALA A 5 3.36 31.51 8.47
CA ALA A 5 3.87 30.67 7.39
C ALA A 5 2.98 30.75 6.13
N PHE A 6 3.60 30.74 4.94
CA PHE A 6 2.90 30.89 3.67
C PHE A 6 1.75 29.91 3.44
N TYR A 7 1.88 28.65 3.86
CA TYR A 7 0.81 27.66 3.67
C TYR A 7 -0.48 28.01 4.43
N ARG A 8 -0.42 28.89 5.45
CA ARG A 8 -1.59 29.40 6.18
C ARG A 8 -2.14 30.65 5.52
N VAL A 9 -1.27 31.61 5.21
CA VAL A 9 -1.64 32.91 4.62
C VAL A 9 -2.26 32.71 3.24
N TYR A 10 -1.61 31.90 2.40
CA TYR A 10 -2.03 31.64 1.02
C TYR A 10 -2.95 30.41 0.87
N ARG A 11 -3.61 30.00 1.96
CA ARG A 11 -4.63 28.96 1.89
C ARG A 11 -5.81 29.48 1.05
N PRO A 12 -6.24 28.77 -0.01
CA PRO A 12 -7.26 29.28 -0.92
C PRO A 12 -8.59 29.50 -0.21
N GLN A 13 -9.25 30.62 -0.51
CA GLN A 13 -10.54 31.02 0.07
C GLN A 13 -11.72 30.83 -0.90
N SER A 14 -11.44 30.54 -2.17
CA SER A 14 -12.41 30.29 -3.24
C SER A 14 -11.96 29.09 -4.10
N PHE A 15 -12.87 28.49 -4.87
CA PHE A 15 -12.49 27.42 -5.80
C PHE A 15 -11.59 27.98 -6.92
N ALA A 16 -11.77 29.24 -7.30
CA ALA A 16 -10.94 29.91 -8.29
C ALA A 16 -9.45 29.96 -7.89
N GLU A 17 -9.15 30.17 -6.61
CA GLU A 17 -7.79 30.22 -6.07
C GLU A 17 -7.11 28.85 -5.93
N MET A 18 -7.88 27.75 -6.02
CA MET A 18 -7.32 26.41 -5.89
C MET A 18 -6.57 26.00 -7.16
N SER A 19 -5.28 25.70 -7.00
CA SER A 19 -4.44 25.11 -8.05
C SER A 19 -4.95 23.71 -8.46
N GLY A 20 -5.03 23.47 -9.77
CA GLY A 20 -5.46 22.19 -10.34
C GLY A 20 -6.91 21.80 -10.02
N GLN A 21 -7.18 20.49 -9.94
CA GLN A 21 -8.46 19.88 -9.53
C GLN A 21 -9.71 20.33 -10.30
N GLN A 22 -9.59 20.61 -11.60
CA GLN A 22 -10.69 21.19 -12.40
C GLN A 22 -11.99 20.36 -12.35
N HIS A 23 -11.89 19.02 -12.38
CA HIS A 23 -13.06 18.14 -12.33
C HIS A 23 -13.80 18.22 -10.99
N VAL A 24 -13.07 18.30 -9.86
CA VAL A 24 -13.67 18.45 -8.53
C VAL A 24 -14.33 19.81 -8.39
N LYS A 25 -13.60 20.89 -8.73
CA LYS A 25 -14.11 22.27 -8.65
C LYS A 25 -15.41 22.43 -9.43
N GLN A 26 -15.40 22.04 -10.70
CA GLN A 26 -16.56 22.20 -11.57
C GLN A 26 -17.77 21.41 -11.07
N THR A 27 -17.56 20.19 -10.56
CA THR A 27 -18.63 19.34 -10.06
C THR A 27 -19.25 19.89 -8.77
N LEU A 28 -18.43 20.37 -7.83
CA LEU A 28 -18.91 21.01 -6.60
C LEU A 28 -19.64 22.34 -6.90
N GLN A 29 -19.09 23.18 -7.78
CA GLN A 29 -19.73 24.42 -8.23
C GLN A 29 -21.10 24.16 -8.88
N ASN A 30 -21.21 23.11 -9.70
CA ASN A 30 -22.48 22.72 -10.31
C ASN A 30 -23.49 22.20 -9.28
N ALA A 31 -23.03 21.42 -8.29
CA ALA A 31 -23.89 20.94 -7.21
C ALA A 31 -24.49 22.10 -6.40
N LEU A 32 -23.68 23.14 -6.12
CA LEU A 32 -24.12 24.36 -5.44
C LEU A 32 -25.18 25.13 -6.25
N LEU A 33 -24.91 25.38 -7.54
CA LEU A 33 -25.84 26.14 -8.39
C LEU A 33 -27.19 25.47 -8.57
N HIS A 34 -27.20 24.15 -8.70
CA HIS A 34 -28.42 23.40 -8.93
C HIS A 34 -29.13 22.97 -7.65
N ASN A 35 -28.63 23.38 -6.46
CA ASN A 35 -29.07 22.88 -5.15
C ASN A 35 -29.17 21.34 -5.12
N LYS A 36 -28.25 20.65 -5.80
CA LYS A 36 -28.16 19.18 -5.85
C LYS A 36 -27.10 18.70 -4.87
N THR A 37 -27.17 19.19 -3.64
CA THR A 37 -26.25 18.84 -2.58
C THR A 37 -26.69 17.53 -1.93
N THR A 38 -25.75 16.62 -1.68
CA THR A 38 -26.00 15.39 -0.93
C THR A 38 -25.68 15.60 0.55
N HIS A 39 -26.07 14.63 1.38
CA HIS A 39 -25.81 14.63 2.81
C HIS A 39 -24.37 14.25 3.17
N ALA A 40 -23.62 13.60 2.27
CA ALA A 40 -22.26 13.14 2.56
C ALA A 40 -21.33 13.16 1.33
N TYR A 41 -20.13 13.72 1.54
CA TYR A 41 -19.06 13.86 0.57
C TYR A 41 -17.80 13.15 1.06
N LEU A 42 -17.13 12.40 0.19
CA LEU A 42 -15.83 11.77 0.49
C LEU A 42 -14.75 12.36 -0.42
N PHE A 43 -13.86 13.15 0.15
CA PHE A 43 -12.70 13.73 -0.53
C PHE A 43 -11.49 12.83 -0.30
N SER A 44 -11.03 12.16 -1.34
CA SER A 44 -9.91 11.23 -1.28
C SER A 44 -8.74 11.71 -2.12
N GLY A 45 -7.51 11.49 -1.67
CA GLY A 45 -6.32 11.74 -2.48
C GLY A 45 -5.09 12.05 -1.63
N PRO A 46 -3.91 12.17 -2.24
CA PRO A 46 -2.66 12.41 -1.52
C PRO A 46 -2.71 13.64 -0.60
N ARG A 47 -1.82 13.70 0.38
CA ARG A 47 -1.67 14.86 1.26
C ARG A 47 -1.31 16.10 0.43
N GLY A 48 -1.72 17.29 0.89
CA GLY A 48 -1.34 18.56 0.25
C GLY A 48 -2.07 18.90 -1.05
N THR A 49 -2.95 18.03 -1.57
CA THR A 49 -3.73 18.24 -2.81
C THR A 49 -4.93 19.19 -2.67
N GLY A 50 -5.22 19.66 -1.45
CA GLY A 50 -6.26 20.66 -1.19
C GLY A 50 -7.60 20.14 -0.65
N LYS A 51 -7.68 18.87 -0.22
CA LYS A 51 -8.93 18.25 0.32
C LYS A 51 -9.63 19.09 1.40
N THR A 52 -8.95 19.38 2.51
CA THR A 52 -9.51 20.15 3.64
C THR A 52 -9.82 21.59 3.24
N SER A 53 -9.01 22.19 2.37
CA SER A 53 -9.28 23.54 1.85
C SER A 53 -10.54 23.56 0.98
N ALA A 54 -10.72 22.58 0.09
CA ALA A 54 -11.92 22.42 -0.71
C ALA A 54 -13.16 22.19 0.17
N ALA A 55 -13.03 21.40 1.25
CA ALA A 55 -14.10 21.16 2.21
C ALA A 55 -14.56 22.46 2.87
N LYS A 56 -13.62 23.30 3.30
CA LYS A 56 -13.92 24.63 3.86
C LYS A 56 -14.56 25.57 2.86
N ILE A 57 -14.02 25.65 1.64
CA ILE A 57 -14.59 26.48 0.56
C ILE A 57 -16.03 26.03 0.25
N PHE A 58 -16.25 24.73 0.16
CA PHE A 58 -17.58 24.17 -0.07
C PHE A 58 -18.55 24.46 1.08
N ALA A 59 -18.12 24.30 2.34
CA ALA A 59 -18.91 24.66 3.52
C ALA A 59 -19.28 26.15 3.53
N LYS A 60 -18.35 27.04 3.16
CA LYS A 60 -18.63 28.48 2.99
C LYS A 60 -19.67 28.72 1.91
N ALA A 61 -19.55 28.07 0.75
CA ALA A 61 -20.47 28.28 -0.36
C ALA A 61 -21.88 27.75 -0.06
N LEU A 62 -21.99 26.62 0.66
CA LEU A 62 -23.26 26.06 1.13
C LEU A 62 -24.02 27.01 2.07
N ASN A 63 -23.28 27.68 2.96
CA ASN A 63 -23.83 28.54 4.00
C ASN A 63 -23.74 30.04 3.67
N CYS A 64 -23.33 30.40 2.46
CA CYS A 64 -23.19 31.79 2.05
C CYS A 64 -24.56 32.47 1.99
N GLU A 65 -24.71 33.61 2.66
CA GLU A 65 -25.92 34.44 2.65
C GLU A 65 -26.27 34.97 1.24
N ASN A 66 -25.25 35.16 0.40
CA ASN A 66 -25.40 35.58 -1.00
C ASN A 66 -25.55 34.39 -1.97
N GLY A 67 -25.74 33.17 -1.46
CA GLY A 67 -25.94 31.96 -2.25
C GLY A 67 -27.41 31.72 -2.65
N PRO A 68 -27.70 30.73 -3.52
CA PRO A 68 -26.76 29.77 -4.12
C PRO A 68 -25.88 30.40 -5.21
N ALA A 69 -24.57 30.19 -5.12
CA ALA A 69 -23.56 30.70 -6.05
C ALA A 69 -22.48 29.64 -6.31
N LYS A 70 -21.72 29.78 -7.40
CA LYS A 70 -20.56 28.91 -7.67
C LYS A 70 -19.44 29.10 -6.65
N GLU A 71 -19.30 30.31 -6.12
CA GLU A 71 -18.22 30.70 -5.22
C GLU A 71 -18.80 31.29 -3.93
N PRO A 72 -18.13 31.12 -2.78
CA PRO A 72 -18.45 31.88 -1.58
C PRO A 72 -18.11 33.36 -1.80
N CYS A 73 -18.91 34.28 -1.25
CA CYS A 73 -18.63 35.71 -1.39
C CYS A 73 -17.43 36.18 -0.57
N ASN A 74 -17.03 35.43 0.47
CA ASN A 74 -15.94 35.77 1.40
C ASN A 74 -16.09 37.11 2.16
N GLU A 75 -17.24 37.78 2.05
CA GLU A 75 -17.50 39.08 2.68
C GLU A 75 -18.64 39.04 3.71
N CYS A 76 -19.58 38.09 3.61
CA CYS A 76 -20.69 37.99 4.56
C CYS A 76 -20.25 37.45 5.93
N PRO A 77 -20.99 37.76 7.02
CA PRO A 77 -20.65 37.31 8.38
C PRO A 77 -20.45 35.79 8.49
N THR A 78 -21.26 35.02 7.75
CA THR A 78 -21.13 33.56 7.71
C THR A 78 -19.83 33.11 7.06
N CYS A 79 -19.45 33.67 5.90
CA CYS A 79 -18.17 33.32 5.26
C CYS A 79 -16.96 33.74 6.11
N LEU A 80 -17.01 34.92 6.75
CA LEU A 80 -15.93 35.42 7.60
C LEU A 80 -15.75 34.54 8.85
N SER A 81 -16.83 34.20 9.54
CA SER A 81 -16.77 33.32 10.73
C SER A 81 -16.23 31.92 10.42
N ILE A 82 -16.57 31.35 9.25
CA ILE A 82 -16.02 30.06 8.80
C ILE A 82 -14.52 30.19 8.47
N THR A 83 -14.10 31.33 7.90
CA THR A 83 -12.68 31.59 7.58
C THR A 83 -11.81 31.60 8.83
N VAL A 84 -12.29 32.25 9.90
CA VAL A 84 -11.60 32.35 11.18
C VAL A 84 -11.75 31.07 12.03
N GLY A 85 -12.70 30.19 11.68
CA GLY A 85 -12.96 28.95 12.40
C GLY A 85 -13.81 29.13 13.66
N SER A 86 -14.56 30.23 13.77
CA SER A 86 -15.40 30.55 14.93
C SER A 86 -16.89 30.22 14.71
N ASN A 87 -17.25 29.67 13.54
CA ASN A 87 -18.63 29.36 13.19
C ASN A 87 -19.10 28.09 13.94
N THR A 88 -20.26 28.16 14.59
CA THR A 88 -20.81 27.03 15.38
C THR A 88 -21.46 25.94 14.53
N ASP A 89 -21.85 26.27 13.30
CA ASP A 89 -22.53 25.36 12.38
C ASP A 89 -21.57 24.69 11.39
N VAL A 90 -20.29 25.10 11.35
CA VAL A 90 -19.23 24.43 10.57
C VAL A 90 -18.17 23.92 11.53
N ILE A 91 -18.16 22.60 11.75
CA ILE A 91 -17.30 21.94 12.72
C ILE A 91 -16.22 21.18 11.96
N GLU A 92 -14.96 21.55 12.18
CA GLU A 92 -13.80 20.82 11.68
C GLU A 92 -13.27 19.91 12.79
N PHE A 93 -13.15 18.62 12.47
CA PHE A 93 -12.63 17.59 13.36
C PHE A 93 -11.48 16.87 12.67
N ASP A 94 -10.31 16.90 13.27
CA ASP A 94 -9.14 16.15 12.79
C ASP A 94 -9.05 14.83 13.57
N ALA A 95 -9.36 13.72 12.89
CA ALA A 95 -9.38 12.40 13.51
C ALA A 95 -7.98 11.93 13.96
N ALA A 96 -6.90 12.51 13.42
CA ALA A 96 -5.54 12.18 13.83
C ALA A 96 -5.17 12.81 15.18
N SER A 97 -5.63 14.04 15.46
CA SER A 97 -5.34 14.74 16.73
C SER A 97 -6.35 14.43 17.84
N ASN A 98 -7.60 14.17 17.48
CA ASN A 98 -8.72 14.06 18.39
C ASN A 98 -9.25 12.62 18.45
N SER A 99 -8.35 11.63 18.49
CA SER A 99 -8.68 10.20 18.39
C SER A 99 -9.46 9.62 19.59
N ARG A 100 -9.88 10.46 20.55
CA ARG A 100 -10.72 10.03 21.67
C ARG A 100 -12.12 9.70 21.17
N VAL A 101 -12.55 8.47 21.42
CA VAL A 101 -13.86 7.93 21.02
C VAL A 101 -15.03 8.79 21.52
N GLU A 102 -14.85 9.44 22.67
CA GLU A 102 -15.85 10.31 23.32
C GLU A 102 -16.17 11.55 22.49
N GLU A 103 -15.16 12.22 21.91
CA GLU A 103 -15.37 13.46 21.16
C GLU A 103 -16.21 13.23 19.90
N MET A 104 -16.03 12.10 19.23
CA MET A 104 -16.84 11.76 18.07
C MET A 104 -18.28 11.39 18.45
N ARG A 105 -18.50 10.77 19.62
CA ARG A 105 -19.85 10.51 20.13
C ARG A 105 -20.58 11.80 20.43
N ASP A 106 -19.92 12.76 21.09
CA ASP A 106 -20.48 14.08 21.36
C ASP A 106 -20.85 14.82 20.08
N ILE A 107 -20.02 14.71 19.05
CA ILE A 107 -20.31 15.26 17.72
C ILE A 107 -21.58 14.66 17.15
N ILE A 108 -21.69 13.32 17.15
CA ILE A 108 -22.84 12.59 16.61
C ILE A 108 -24.14 12.92 17.35
N GLU A 109 -24.09 13.04 18.68
CA GLU A 109 -25.25 13.50 19.46
C GLU A 109 -25.69 14.90 19.04
N LYS A 110 -24.72 15.79 18.80
CA LYS A 110 -24.99 17.17 18.37
C LYS A 110 -25.53 17.27 16.94
N VAL A 111 -25.41 16.22 16.11
CA VAL A 111 -25.92 16.21 14.73
C VAL A 111 -27.43 16.37 14.69
N ARG A 112 -28.14 15.89 15.72
CA ARG A 112 -29.61 15.94 15.80
C ARG A 112 -30.17 17.36 15.94
N PHE A 113 -29.37 18.30 16.44
CA PHE A 113 -29.80 19.69 16.62
C PHE A 113 -29.73 20.47 15.31
N ALA A 114 -30.72 21.32 15.08
CA ALA A 114 -30.77 22.24 13.95
C ALA A 114 -29.58 23.22 13.95
N PRO A 115 -29.21 23.80 12.79
CA PRO A 115 -28.19 24.84 12.72
C PRO A 115 -28.66 26.10 13.46
N SER A 116 -27.72 26.89 13.99
CA SER A 116 -28.02 28.10 14.77
C SER A 116 -28.26 29.31 13.87
N ASN A 117 -27.29 29.61 12.99
CA ASN A 117 -27.27 30.80 12.15
C ASN A 117 -27.05 30.49 10.66
N ALA A 118 -26.72 29.25 10.31
CA ALA A 118 -26.44 28.82 8.94
C ALA A 118 -27.57 27.99 8.32
N ARG A 119 -27.52 27.78 7.00
CA ARG A 119 -28.50 26.95 6.28
C ARG A 119 -28.31 25.46 6.53
N PHE A 120 -27.05 25.04 6.67
CA PHE A 120 -26.64 23.66 6.94
C PHE A 120 -25.64 23.61 8.09
N LYS A 121 -25.72 22.52 8.86
CA LYS A 121 -24.71 22.13 9.83
C LYS A 121 -23.71 21.21 9.14
N VAL A 122 -22.50 21.70 8.92
CA VAL A 122 -21.46 21.03 8.14
C VAL A 122 -20.41 20.44 9.07
N TYR A 123 -20.15 19.14 8.93
CA TYR A 123 -19.11 18.42 9.66
C TYR A 123 -17.98 18.05 8.70
N ILE A 124 -16.82 18.68 8.87
CA ILE A 124 -15.60 18.36 8.12
C ILE A 124 -14.76 17.43 8.99
N ILE A 125 -14.62 16.18 8.57
CA ILE A 125 -13.83 15.16 9.28
C ILE A 125 -12.57 14.88 8.47
N ASP A 126 -11.44 15.43 8.90
CA ASP A 126 -10.14 15.21 8.26
C ASP A 126 -9.47 13.93 8.76
N GLU A 127 -8.68 13.31 7.88
CA GLU A 127 -8.07 12.00 8.05
C GLU A 127 -9.01 10.95 8.65
N VAL A 128 -10.23 10.84 8.10
CA VAL A 128 -11.32 10.00 8.62
C VAL A 128 -10.93 8.53 8.81
N HIS A 129 -9.92 8.03 8.09
CA HIS A 129 -9.39 6.67 8.23
C HIS A 129 -8.73 6.41 9.60
N MET A 130 -8.43 7.45 10.37
CA MET A 130 -7.87 7.36 11.72
C MET A 130 -8.95 7.16 12.81
N LEU A 131 -10.24 7.19 12.45
CA LEU A 131 -11.32 6.92 13.39
C LEU A 131 -11.30 5.47 13.89
N SER A 132 -11.71 5.28 15.14
CA SER A 132 -11.93 3.93 15.69
C SER A 132 -13.13 3.24 15.02
N ASN A 133 -13.15 1.91 15.04
CA ASN A 133 -14.28 1.12 14.52
C ASN A 133 -15.62 1.49 15.21
N SER A 134 -15.58 1.80 16.50
CA SER A 134 -16.76 2.24 17.25
C SER A 134 -17.29 3.59 16.78
N ALA A 135 -16.41 4.54 16.46
CA ALA A 135 -16.77 5.83 15.90
C ALA A 135 -17.35 5.69 14.48
N PHE A 136 -16.79 4.81 13.65
CA PHE A 136 -17.35 4.50 12.32
C PHE A 136 -18.77 3.95 12.39
N ASN A 137 -19.03 3.00 13.28
CA ASN A 137 -20.36 2.42 13.46
C ASN A 137 -21.39 3.44 13.95
N ALA A 138 -20.97 4.37 14.80
CA ALA A 138 -21.83 5.46 15.23
C ALA A 138 -22.15 6.41 14.07
N LEU A 139 -21.15 6.74 13.23
CA LEU A 139 -21.35 7.58 12.05
C LEU A 139 -22.24 6.92 10.99
N LEU A 140 -22.16 5.59 10.83
CA LEU A 140 -22.99 4.84 9.87
C LEU A 140 -24.48 5.06 10.08
N LYS A 141 -24.95 5.02 11.34
CA LYS A 141 -26.38 5.25 11.67
C LYS A 141 -26.85 6.62 11.18
N THR A 142 -25.99 7.64 11.31
CA THR A 142 -26.30 9.01 10.90
C THR A 142 -26.14 9.22 9.40
N LEU A 143 -25.26 8.48 8.73
CA LEU A 143 -25.13 8.50 7.27
C LEU A 143 -26.27 7.76 6.55
N GLU A 144 -26.89 6.76 7.21
CA GLU A 144 -28.06 6.05 6.68
C GLU A 144 -29.33 6.89 6.76
N GLU A 145 -29.55 7.56 7.89
CA GLU A 145 -30.71 8.42 8.12
C GLU A 145 -30.27 9.85 8.50
N PRO A 146 -29.67 10.59 7.54
CA PRO A 146 -29.15 11.93 7.82
C PRO A 146 -30.28 12.94 8.01
N PRO A 147 -30.20 13.83 9.02
CA PRO A 147 -31.08 14.98 9.09
C PRO A 147 -30.91 15.88 7.86
N SER A 148 -32.00 16.46 7.36
CA SER A 148 -32.00 17.24 6.11
C SER A 148 -31.12 18.50 6.16
N HIS A 149 -30.81 18.99 7.35
CA HIS A 149 -29.96 20.16 7.59
C HIS A 149 -28.47 19.82 7.77
N VAL A 150 -28.08 18.55 7.67
CA VAL A 150 -26.70 18.10 7.97
C VAL A 150 -25.96 17.73 6.69
N VAL A 151 -24.70 18.15 6.59
CA VAL A 151 -23.79 17.75 5.52
C VAL A 151 -22.47 17.27 6.12
N PHE A 152 -22.06 16.05 5.78
CA PHE A 152 -20.76 15.49 6.12
C PHE A 152 -19.77 15.68 4.97
N ILE A 153 -18.56 16.11 5.27
CA ILE A 153 -17.43 16.14 4.35
C ILE A 153 -16.29 15.36 4.99
N LEU A 154 -16.09 14.14 4.52
CA LEU A 154 -15.04 13.24 4.98
C LEU A 154 -13.82 13.42 4.09
N ALA A 155 -12.64 13.67 4.66
CA ALA A 155 -11.39 13.75 3.93
C ALA A 155 -10.44 12.63 4.36
N THR A 156 -9.79 11.96 3.40
CA THR A 156 -8.82 10.90 3.69
C THR A 156 -7.70 10.85 2.67
N THR A 157 -6.49 10.55 3.14
CA THR A 157 -5.36 10.15 2.29
C THR A 157 -5.39 8.67 1.90
N GLU A 158 -6.07 7.83 2.68
CA GLU A 158 -6.08 6.37 2.53
C GLU A 158 -7.51 5.84 2.39
N PRO A 159 -8.13 5.93 1.19
CA PRO A 159 -9.52 5.49 1.00
C PRO A 159 -9.70 3.97 1.20
N HIS A 160 -8.65 3.18 1.00
CA HIS A 160 -8.69 1.72 1.14
C HIS A 160 -8.83 1.24 2.59
N LYS A 161 -8.52 2.11 3.56
CA LYS A 161 -8.73 1.83 5.00
C LYS A 161 -10.18 2.09 5.43
N LEU A 162 -10.99 2.74 4.58
CA LEU A 162 -12.39 3.01 4.90
C LEU A 162 -13.27 1.81 4.58
N PRO A 163 -14.25 1.47 5.44
CA PRO A 163 -15.26 0.47 5.13
C PRO A 163 -16.03 0.82 3.85
N LEU A 164 -16.29 -0.17 2.99
CA LEU A 164 -17.10 0.01 1.78
C LEU A 164 -18.50 0.56 2.08
N THR A 165 -19.03 0.29 3.27
CA THR A 165 -20.32 0.79 3.76
C THR A 165 -20.36 2.31 3.90
N ILE A 166 -19.23 2.96 4.22
CA ILE A 166 -19.13 4.43 4.25
C ILE A 166 -19.02 4.96 2.82
N ILE A 167 -18.15 4.36 2.02
CA ILE A 167 -17.87 4.81 0.65
C ILE A 167 -19.15 4.78 -0.19
N SER A 168 -19.99 3.75 -0.05
CA SER A 168 -21.23 3.62 -0.82
C SER A 168 -22.30 4.66 -0.49
N ARG A 169 -22.22 5.29 0.69
CA ARG A 169 -23.17 6.33 1.16
C ARG A 169 -22.65 7.75 0.91
N CYS A 170 -21.42 7.90 0.44
CA CYS A 170 -20.81 9.20 0.16
C CYS A 170 -20.69 9.45 -1.34
N GLN A 171 -20.87 10.70 -1.75
CA GLN A 171 -20.42 11.13 -3.07
C GLN A 171 -18.90 11.30 -3.06
N ARG A 172 -18.19 10.43 -3.79
CA ARG A 172 -16.73 10.40 -3.80
C ARG A 172 -16.13 11.38 -4.81
N PHE A 173 -15.10 12.11 -4.37
CA PHE A 173 -14.27 13.01 -5.16
C PHE A 173 -12.81 12.67 -4.98
N ASP A 174 -12.16 12.25 -6.08
CA ASP A 174 -10.74 11.92 -6.08
C ASP A 174 -9.90 13.14 -6.49
N PHE A 175 -9.08 13.62 -5.57
CA PHE A 175 -8.08 14.66 -5.75
C PHE A 175 -6.80 14.05 -6.29
N LYS A 176 -6.30 14.61 -7.39
CA LYS A 176 -5.07 14.14 -8.04
C LYS A 176 -3.84 14.88 -7.50
N PRO A 177 -2.63 14.33 -7.59
CA PRO A 177 -1.41 15.12 -7.41
C PRO A 177 -1.46 16.39 -8.27
N ILE A 178 -1.04 17.52 -7.71
CA ILE A 178 -1.00 18.79 -8.45
C ILE A 178 0.21 18.74 -9.39
N THR A 179 0.04 19.21 -10.62
CA THR A 179 1.12 19.20 -11.62
C THR A 179 2.23 20.17 -11.20
N SER A 180 3.47 19.88 -11.60
CA SER A 180 4.61 20.75 -11.29
C SER A 180 4.41 22.17 -11.86
N THR A 181 3.75 22.30 -13.01
CA THR A 181 3.40 23.60 -13.60
C THR A 181 2.47 24.41 -12.71
N ASP A 182 1.40 23.79 -12.20
CA ASP A 182 0.42 24.45 -11.34
C ASP A 182 1.03 24.84 -9.98
N ILE A 183 1.99 24.05 -9.50
CA ILE A 183 2.78 24.39 -8.30
C ILE A 183 3.64 25.62 -8.59
N ILE A 184 4.47 25.59 -9.64
CA ILE A 184 5.36 26.71 -10.00
C ILE A 184 4.57 28.01 -10.17
N ASP A 185 3.45 28.00 -10.88
CA ASP A 185 2.61 29.18 -11.09
C ASP A 185 2.07 29.75 -9.77
N ARG A 186 1.71 28.87 -8.83
CA ARG A 186 1.30 29.28 -7.49
C ARG A 186 2.45 29.88 -6.70
N LEU A 187 3.63 29.27 -6.73
CA LEU A 187 4.83 29.79 -6.04
C LEU A 187 5.23 31.17 -6.60
N LYS A 188 5.17 31.35 -7.92
CA LYS A 188 5.37 32.66 -8.58
C LYS A 188 4.40 33.71 -8.07
N THR A 189 3.12 33.36 -7.95
CA THR A 189 2.09 34.27 -7.41
C THR A 189 2.44 34.72 -5.99
N VAL A 190 2.85 33.79 -5.13
CA VAL A 190 3.23 34.08 -3.73
C VAL A 190 4.48 34.97 -3.64
N LEU A 191 5.50 34.68 -4.44
CA LEU A 191 6.74 35.46 -4.45
C LEU A 191 6.56 36.87 -5.02
N ASN A 192 5.71 37.00 -6.05
CA ASN A 192 5.37 38.31 -6.60
C ASN A 192 4.57 39.16 -5.60
N ASP A 193 3.65 38.56 -4.85
CA ASP A 193 2.87 39.24 -3.80
C ASP A 193 3.75 39.69 -2.62
N THR A 194 4.78 38.90 -2.29
CA THR A 194 5.76 39.23 -1.24
C THR A 194 6.91 40.13 -1.70
N GLY A 195 7.06 40.37 -3.01
CA GLY A 195 8.09 41.24 -3.57
C GLY A 195 9.51 40.64 -3.57
N ILE A 196 9.64 39.32 -3.53
CA ILE A 196 10.92 38.61 -3.44
C ILE A 196 11.40 38.24 -4.85
N ALA A 197 12.65 38.57 -5.19
CA ALA A 197 13.26 38.16 -6.46
C ALA A 197 13.59 36.66 -6.44
N PHE A 198 13.40 35.96 -7.56
CA PHE A 198 13.64 34.52 -7.63
C PHE A 198 14.22 34.06 -8.96
N ASP A 199 14.87 32.89 -8.93
CA ASP A 199 15.22 32.10 -10.11
C ASP A 199 14.10 31.07 -10.39
N GLU A 200 13.69 30.95 -11.65
CA GLU A 200 12.70 29.93 -12.06
C GLU A 200 13.20 28.50 -11.82
N GLY A 201 14.51 28.26 -11.95
CA GLY A 201 15.11 26.96 -11.67
C GLY A 201 14.88 26.51 -10.23
N ALA A 202 14.91 27.45 -9.30
CA ALA A 202 14.71 27.16 -7.88
C ALA A 202 13.26 26.75 -7.57
N LEU A 203 12.29 27.32 -8.28
CA LEU A 203 10.89 26.93 -8.15
C LEU A 203 10.63 25.53 -8.69
N LYS A 204 11.35 25.11 -9.74
CA LYS A 204 11.29 23.74 -10.25
C LYS A 204 11.77 22.74 -9.21
N VAL A 205 12.90 23.02 -8.54
CA VAL A 205 13.44 22.18 -7.46
C VAL A 205 12.43 22.01 -6.33
N ILE A 206 11.78 23.10 -5.90
CA ILE A 206 10.75 23.06 -4.86
C ILE A 206 9.52 22.26 -5.33
N ALA A 207 9.06 22.48 -6.56
CA ALA A 207 7.90 21.79 -7.10
C ALA A 207 8.12 20.27 -7.24
N GLN A 208 9.31 19.85 -7.67
CA GLN A 208 9.72 18.45 -7.71
C GLN A 208 9.77 17.86 -6.30
N ALA A 209 10.43 18.55 -5.35
CA ALA A 209 10.54 18.08 -3.96
C ALA A 209 9.19 17.95 -3.25
N ALA A 210 8.17 18.72 -3.67
CA ALA A 210 6.84 18.68 -3.08
C ALA A 210 5.97 17.51 -3.57
N SER A 211 6.37 16.76 -4.59
CA SER A 211 5.68 15.57 -5.12
C SER A 211 4.16 15.73 -5.29
N GLY A 212 3.73 16.89 -5.80
CA GLY A 212 2.32 17.20 -6.06
C GLY A 212 1.51 17.74 -4.87
N GLY A 213 2.13 17.98 -3.72
CA GLY A 213 1.53 18.57 -2.53
C GLY A 213 1.76 20.07 -2.40
N MET A 214 0.72 20.90 -2.62
CA MET A 214 0.85 22.36 -2.53
C MET A 214 1.23 22.84 -1.12
N ARG A 215 0.71 22.18 -0.08
CA ARG A 215 1.05 22.52 1.31
C ARG A 215 2.55 22.37 1.56
N ASP A 216 3.13 21.28 1.06
CA ASP A 216 4.53 20.97 1.25
C ASP A 216 5.40 21.91 0.38
N ALA A 217 4.98 22.21 -0.85
CA ALA A 217 5.61 23.22 -1.71
C ALA A 217 5.67 24.61 -1.06
N LEU A 218 4.56 25.10 -0.49
CA LEU A 218 4.52 26.40 0.19
C LEU A 218 5.33 26.38 1.50
N SER A 219 5.39 25.25 2.19
CA SER A 219 6.20 25.11 3.41
C SER A 219 7.70 25.13 3.11
N MET A 220 8.10 24.44 2.03
CA MET A 220 9.47 24.49 1.53
C MET A 220 9.81 25.90 1.06
N LEU A 221 8.94 26.55 0.29
CA LEU A 221 9.15 27.94 -0.15
C LEU A 221 9.37 28.90 1.02
N ASP A 222 8.56 28.79 2.08
CA ASP A 222 8.68 29.58 3.31
C ASP A 222 10.06 29.41 3.97
N GLN A 223 10.58 28.18 3.98
CA GLN A 223 11.91 27.87 4.48
C GLN A 223 13.02 28.41 3.56
N VAL A 224 12.89 28.25 2.24
CA VAL A 224 13.87 28.78 1.28
C VAL A 224 13.92 30.31 1.36
N VAL A 225 12.77 30.97 1.46
CA VAL A 225 12.70 32.42 1.64
C VAL A 225 13.34 32.87 2.95
N SER A 226 13.12 32.12 4.04
CA SER A 226 13.73 32.44 5.33
C SER A 226 15.25 32.22 5.35
N PHE A 227 15.74 31.29 4.53
CA PHE A 227 17.16 30.98 4.39
C PHE A 227 17.87 31.93 3.42
N SER A 228 17.23 32.22 2.29
CA SER A 228 17.75 33.11 1.25
C SER A 228 17.72 34.58 1.69
N GLY A 229 18.63 35.37 1.13
CA GLY A 229 18.70 36.80 1.36
C GLY A 229 17.68 37.57 0.51
N GLU A 230 18.16 38.46 -0.35
CA GLU A 230 17.29 39.30 -1.21
C GLU A 230 16.74 38.56 -2.44
N LYS A 231 17.38 37.46 -2.85
CA LYS A 231 17.00 36.69 -4.02
C LYS A 231 17.05 35.20 -3.73
N LEU A 232 16.00 34.50 -4.11
CA LEU A 232 15.89 33.05 -4.03
C LEU A 232 16.68 32.40 -5.19
N THR A 233 17.73 31.65 -4.87
CA THR A 233 18.60 30.98 -5.86
C THR A 233 18.35 29.46 -5.91
N ILE A 234 18.85 28.81 -6.97
CA ILE A 234 18.77 27.34 -7.13
C ILE A 234 19.52 26.63 -6.01
N GLU A 235 20.68 27.15 -5.61
CA GLU A 235 21.52 26.59 -4.54
C GLU A 235 20.79 26.61 -3.19
N ASP A 236 20.12 27.71 -2.86
CA ASP A 236 19.30 27.83 -1.64
C ASP A 236 18.19 26.78 -1.62
N ALA A 237 17.51 26.60 -2.76
CA ALA A 237 16.45 25.61 -2.88
C ALA A 237 17.00 24.18 -2.69
N LEU A 238 18.10 23.81 -3.37
CA LEU A 238 18.72 22.49 -3.24
C LEU A 238 19.19 22.18 -1.82
N LEU A 239 19.71 23.19 -1.12
CA LEU A 239 20.18 23.04 0.25
C LEU A 239 19.01 22.80 1.21
N VAL A 240 17.96 23.64 1.13
CA VAL A 240 16.80 23.57 2.02
C VAL A 240 15.91 22.36 1.76
N THR A 241 15.65 22.02 0.49
CA THR A 241 14.85 20.83 0.15
C THR A 241 15.61 19.53 0.37
N GLY A 242 16.93 19.61 0.60
CA GLY A 242 17.81 18.45 0.63
C GLY A 242 17.90 17.73 -0.72
N SER A 243 17.43 18.34 -1.82
CA SER A 243 17.49 17.76 -3.16
C SER A 243 18.94 17.69 -3.66
N ILE A 244 19.20 16.78 -4.58
CA ILE A 244 20.50 16.63 -5.23
C ILE A 244 20.49 17.45 -6.54
N GLY A 245 21.56 18.18 -6.82
CA GLY A 245 21.68 18.94 -8.05
C GLY A 245 21.82 18.03 -9.28
N GLU A 246 21.27 18.46 -10.42
CA GLU A 246 21.29 17.70 -11.68
C GLU A 246 22.71 17.28 -12.09
N ASP A 247 23.71 18.15 -11.88
CA ASP A 247 25.12 17.89 -12.22
C ASP A 247 25.72 16.65 -11.56
N ILE A 248 25.26 16.30 -10.36
CA ILE A 248 25.76 15.12 -9.64
C ILE A 248 25.26 13.85 -10.33
N PHE A 249 24.04 13.83 -10.84
CA PHE A 249 23.51 12.71 -11.60
C PHE A 249 24.26 12.53 -12.93
N TYR A 250 24.61 13.62 -13.61
CA TYR A 250 25.47 13.56 -14.79
C TYR A 250 26.85 12.97 -14.48
N GLN A 251 27.52 13.46 -13.43
CA GLN A 251 28.83 12.94 -13.01
C GLN A 251 28.76 11.46 -12.65
N LEU A 252 27.70 11.02 -11.97
CA LEU A 252 27.50 9.62 -11.64
C LEU A 252 27.27 8.78 -12.89
N ALA A 253 26.47 9.25 -13.84
CA ALA A 253 26.20 8.56 -15.10
C ALA A 253 27.47 8.43 -15.96
N GLU A 254 28.27 9.49 -16.07
CA GLU A 254 29.56 9.49 -16.76
C GLU A 254 30.54 8.50 -16.12
N ALA A 255 30.62 8.48 -14.79
CA ALA A 255 31.48 7.56 -14.05
C ALA A 255 31.03 6.09 -14.20
N LEU A 256 29.72 5.84 -14.26
CA LEU A 256 29.16 4.51 -14.54
C LEU A 256 29.49 4.03 -15.96
N LEU A 257 29.40 4.92 -16.97
CA LEU A 257 29.82 4.62 -18.34
C LEU A 257 31.32 4.32 -18.44
N ALA A 258 32.13 5.10 -17.74
CA ALA A 258 33.58 4.90 -17.66
C ALA A 258 34.00 3.67 -16.83
N LYS A 259 33.04 3.02 -16.16
CA LYS A 259 33.26 1.92 -15.21
C LYS A 259 34.24 2.30 -14.08
N ASP A 260 34.24 3.57 -13.65
CA ASP A 260 35.13 4.08 -12.60
C ASP A 260 34.46 3.96 -11.22
N ALA A 261 34.74 2.85 -10.53
CA ALA A 261 34.23 2.62 -9.18
C ALA A 261 34.74 3.63 -8.14
N GLY A 262 35.93 4.18 -8.33
CA GLY A 262 36.51 5.16 -7.40
C GLY A 262 35.70 6.46 -7.41
N VAL A 263 35.41 6.98 -8.61
CA VAL A 263 34.62 8.19 -8.77
C VAL A 263 33.18 7.98 -8.28
N VAL A 264 32.53 6.88 -8.66
CA VAL A 264 31.15 6.57 -8.23
C VAL A 264 31.03 6.50 -6.71
N LEU A 265 31.92 5.77 -6.03
CA LEU A 265 31.89 5.65 -4.57
C LEU A 265 32.24 6.98 -3.87
N SER A 266 33.16 7.76 -4.43
CA SER A 266 33.52 9.07 -3.87
C SER A 266 32.38 10.09 -3.97
N LEU A 267 31.59 10.06 -5.06
CA LEU A 267 30.41 10.89 -5.23
C LEU A 267 29.33 10.51 -4.22
N LEU A 268 29.09 9.22 -4.04
CA LEU A 268 28.15 8.72 -3.05
C LEU A 268 28.56 9.12 -1.62
N ASP A 269 29.83 8.94 -1.25
CA ASP A 269 30.31 9.28 0.09
C ASP A 269 30.19 10.78 0.40
N ARG A 270 30.41 11.63 -0.61
CA ARG A 270 30.19 13.08 -0.53
C ARG A 270 28.72 13.41 -0.24
N LEU A 271 27.79 12.82 -1.00
CA LEU A 271 26.35 13.01 -0.80
C LEU A 271 25.90 12.60 0.60
N ILE A 272 26.41 11.48 1.10
CA ILE A 272 26.10 10.99 2.45
C ILE A 272 26.66 11.93 3.51
N THR A 273 27.88 12.43 3.33
CA THR A 273 28.54 13.37 4.25
C THR A 273 27.81 14.73 4.29
N GLU A 274 27.24 15.16 3.17
CA GLU A 274 26.35 16.33 3.08
C GLU A 274 24.95 16.09 3.70
N GLY A 275 24.69 14.90 4.24
CA GLY A 275 23.43 14.56 4.91
C GLY A 275 22.27 14.25 3.97
N LYS A 276 22.54 13.93 2.70
CA LYS A 276 21.50 13.55 1.74
C LYS A 276 20.95 12.16 2.06
N ASP A 277 19.64 11.99 1.94
CA ASP A 277 18.98 10.71 2.21
C ASP A 277 19.26 9.69 1.10
N VAL A 278 19.76 8.52 1.49
CA VAL A 278 20.18 7.46 0.57
C VAL A 278 18.98 6.82 -0.15
N SER A 279 17.83 6.72 0.53
CA SER A 279 16.61 6.14 -0.06
C SER A 279 16.04 7.05 -1.13
N ARG A 280 16.09 8.36 -0.89
CA ARG A 280 15.74 9.39 -1.87
C ARG A 280 16.72 9.40 -3.04
N LEU A 281 18.02 9.28 -2.78
CA LEU A 281 19.02 9.15 -3.86
C LEU A 281 18.70 7.94 -4.77
N ALA A 282 18.33 6.80 -4.21
CA ALA A 282 17.94 5.64 -5.00
C ALA A 282 16.70 5.91 -5.86
N GLU A 283 15.70 6.61 -5.32
CA GLU A 283 14.50 7.03 -6.05
C GLU A 283 14.83 8.00 -7.18
N ASP A 284 15.63 9.03 -6.90
CA ASP A 284 16.05 10.02 -7.88
C ASP A 284 16.88 9.37 -9.00
N LEU A 285 17.74 8.39 -8.67
CA LEU A 285 18.50 7.63 -9.68
C LEU A 285 17.59 6.78 -10.57
N ILE A 286 16.56 6.13 -10.00
CA ILE A 286 15.56 5.40 -10.80
C ILE A 286 14.89 6.34 -11.79
N THR A 287 14.46 7.52 -11.33
CA THR A 287 13.82 8.53 -12.18
C THR A 287 14.78 9.06 -13.25
N PHE A 288 16.05 9.31 -12.89
CA PHE A 288 17.08 9.76 -13.82
C PHE A 288 17.32 8.74 -14.96
N PHE A 289 17.52 7.46 -14.64
CA PHE A 289 17.74 6.42 -15.66
C PHE A 289 16.47 6.13 -16.47
N ARG A 290 15.28 6.27 -15.87
CA ARG A 290 14.00 6.23 -16.59
C ARG A 290 13.90 7.36 -17.61
N ASP A 291 14.27 8.57 -17.23
CA ASP A 291 14.23 9.74 -18.11
C ASP A 291 15.23 9.59 -19.28
N LEU A 292 16.42 9.03 -19.04
CA LEU A 292 17.36 8.65 -20.11
C LEU A 292 16.77 7.60 -21.05
N LEU A 293 16.13 6.55 -20.50
CA LEU A 293 15.50 5.48 -21.27
C LEU A 293 14.35 6.01 -22.14
N LEU A 294 13.55 6.91 -21.58
CA LEU A 294 12.44 7.55 -22.28
C LEU A 294 12.94 8.35 -23.48
N LEU A 295 13.97 9.18 -23.32
CA LEU A 295 14.55 9.91 -24.45
C LEU A 295 15.25 9.01 -25.46
N ARG A 296 15.84 7.90 -25.01
CA ARG A 296 16.47 6.94 -25.92
C ARG A 296 15.45 6.22 -26.80
N THR A 297 14.25 6.00 -26.26
CA THR A 297 13.17 5.25 -26.94
C THR A 297 12.23 6.17 -27.74
N ALA A 298 11.90 7.34 -27.20
CA ALA A 298 10.94 8.29 -27.74
C ALA A 298 11.37 9.75 -27.45
N PRO A 299 12.30 10.31 -28.25
CA PRO A 299 12.84 11.66 -28.07
C PRO A 299 11.79 12.78 -28.08
N GLU A 300 10.61 12.55 -28.68
CA GLU A 300 9.49 13.49 -28.74
C GLU A 300 8.78 13.70 -27.39
N LEU A 301 9.00 12.81 -26.42
CA LEU A 301 8.33 12.83 -25.11
C LEU A 301 9.07 13.67 -24.05
N LYS A 302 9.86 14.68 -24.44
CA LYS A 302 10.59 15.57 -23.51
C LYS A 302 9.72 16.20 -22.42
N GLY A 303 8.43 16.39 -22.68
CA GLY A 303 7.49 16.93 -21.70
C GLY A 303 7.15 16.00 -20.54
N LEU A 304 7.56 14.73 -20.58
CA LEU A 304 7.36 13.74 -19.52
C LEU A 304 8.58 13.56 -18.60
N LEU A 305 9.65 14.29 -18.84
CA LEU A 305 10.83 14.28 -17.97
C LEU A 305 10.46 14.85 -16.61
N GLU A 306 10.89 14.17 -15.55
CA GLU A 306 10.51 14.52 -14.17
C GLU A 306 11.66 15.16 -13.41
N LEU A 307 12.90 14.66 -13.61
CA LEU A 307 14.04 15.09 -12.81
C LEU A 307 14.89 16.17 -13.50
N VAL A 308 15.14 16.04 -14.80
CA VAL A 308 16.15 16.84 -15.53
C VAL A 308 15.51 17.66 -16.65
N SER A 309 16.04 18.85 -16.87
CA SER A 309 15.71 19.64 -18.07
C SER A 309 16.20 18.90 -19.32
N GLY A 310 15.33 18.74 -20.33
CA GLY A 310 15.60 17.98 -21.57
C GLY A 310 16.60 18.62 -22.54
N ASP A 311 17.72 19.08 -22.00
CA ASP A 311 18.78 19.86 -22.62
C ASP A 311 19.66 18.99 -23.53
N GLU A 312 20.47 19.64 -24.36
CA GLU A 312 21.33 18.95 -25.33
C GLU A 312 22.31 17.98 -24.67
N ARG A 313 22.88 18.36 -23.52
CA ARG A 313 23.73 17.49 -22.68
C ARG A 313 23.01 16.22 -22.25
N PHE A 314 21.73 16.31 -21.88
CA PHE A 314 20.93 15.13 -21.48
C PHE A 314 20.64 14.21 -22.66
N MET A 315 20.37 14.78 -23.84
CA MET A 315 20.17 13.99 -25.06
C MET A 315 21.44 13.27 -25.51
N GLU A 316 22.60 13.89 -25.38
CA GLU A 316 23.89 13.25 -25.66
C GLU A 316 24.15 12.10 -24.70
N MET A 317 23.91 12.32 -23.40
CA MET A 317 24.01 11.28 -22.38
C MET A 317 23.10 10.08 -22.70
N ALA A 318 21.84 10.34 -23.05
CA ALA A 318 20.88 9.28 -23.38
C ALA A 318 21.35 8.40 -24.55
N LYS A 319 22.05 8.97 -25.54
CA LYS A 319 22.60 8.23 -26.67
C LYS A 319 23.77 7.33 -26.30
N ALA A 320 24.53 7.68 -25.26
CA ALA A 320 25.67 6.89 -24.79
C ALA A 320 25.24 5.58 -24.10
N PHE A 321 24.00 5.51 -23.60
CA PHE A 321 23.46 4.33 -22.95
C PHE A 321 22.69 3.42 -23.92
N ASN A 322 22.87 2.10 -23.73
CA ASN A 322 22.03 1.08 -24.35
C ASN A 322 20.73 0.92 -23.52
N PRO A 323 19.53 0.89 -24.14
CA PRO A 323 18.27 0.63 -23.45
C PRO A 323 18.29 -0.58 -22.49
N ASP A 324 18.93 -1.70 -22.87
CA ASP A 324 18.98 -2.91 -22.03
C ASP A 324 19.77 -2.70 -20.73
N VAL A 325 20.80 -1.85 -20.79
CA VAL A 325 21.58 -1.45 -19.61
C VAL A 325 20.73 -0.56 -18.71
N LEU A 326 20.00 0.40 -19.28
CA LEU A 326 19.11 1.28 -18.51
C LEU A 326 18.00 0.49 -17.81
N TYR A 327 17.39 -0.50 -18.48
CA TYR A 327 16.45 -1.42 -17.83
C TYR A 327 17.08 -2.17 -16.66
N SER A 328 18.30 -2.66 -16.84
CA SER A 328 19.04 -3.39 -15.80
C SER A 328 19.38 -2.48 -14.61
N PHE A 329 19.76 -1.23 -14.86
CA PHE A 329 20.03 -0.23 -13.82
C PHE A 329 18.77 0.06 -13.00
N ILE A 330 17.64 0.30 -13.67
CA ILE A 330 16.35 0.55 -13.02
C ILE A 330 15.93 -0.67 -12.17
N ASP A 331 16.10 -1.90 -12.66
CA ASP A 331 15.76 -3.13 -11.92
C ASP A 331 16.65 -3.33 -10.69
N ILE A 332 17.97 -3.12 -10.82
CA ILE A 332 18.91 -3.17 -9.69
C ILE A 332 18.51 -2.16 -8.62
N LEU A 333 18.34 -0.89 -8.99
CA LEU A 333 17.99 0.18 -8.06
C LEU A 333 16.62 -0.05 -7.41
N SER A 334 15.63 -0.53 -8.16
CA SER A 334 14.29 -0.83 -7.62
C SER A 334 14.33 -1.95 -6.57
N LYS A 335 15.10 -3.02 -6.83
CA LYS A 335 15.31 -4.10 -5.86
C LYS A 335 16.04 -3.60 -4.63
N THR A 336 17.11 -2.83 -4.82
CA THR A 336 17.87 -2.23 -3.73
C THR A 336 17.00 -1.30 -2.88
N GLN A 337 16.15 -0.48 -3.48
CA GLN A 337 15.22 0.40 -2.76
C GLN A 337 14.25 -0.41 -1.87
N GLN A 338 13.76 -1.56 -2.36
CA GLN A 338 12.91 -2.44 -1.56
C GLN A 338 13.67 -3.07 -0.39
N GLU A 339 14.90 -3.54 -0.59
CA GLU A 339 15.76 -4.11 0.46
C GLU A 339 16.11 -3.07 1.54
N MET A 340 16.37 -1.83 1.12
CA MET A 340 16.69 -0.71 2.02
C MET A 340 15.56 -0.39 3.01
N ARG A 341 14.28 -0.59 2.63
CA ARG A 341 13.13 -0.34 3.52
C ARG A 341 13.13 -1.22 4.76
N PHE A 342 13.80 -2.37 4.73
CA PHE A 342 13.82 -3.35 5.82
C PHE A 342 15.19 -3.45 6.51
N SER A 343 16.14 -2.58 6.20
CA SER A 343 17.50 -2.66 6.73
C SER A 343 18.02 -1.34 7.28
N ASN A 344 18.84 -1.42 8.31
CA ASN A 344 19.54 -0.27 8.91
C ASN A 344 20.83 0.09 8.16
N HIS A 345 21.22 -0.68 7.13
CA HIS A 345 22.48 -0.51 6.40
C HIS A 345 22.28 0.03 4.98
N ALA A 346 21.38 1.01 4.81
CA ALA A 346 21.05 1.64 3.53
C ALA A 346 22.28 2.00 2.66
N LYS A 347 23.34 2.55 3.28
CA LYS A 347 24.62 2.87 2.62
C LYS A 347 25.23 1.66 1.89
N VAL A 348 25.29 0.50 2.54
CA VAL A 348 25.91 -0.70 1.97
C VAL A 348 25.11 -1.23 0.78
N TYR A 349 23.77 -1.14 0.85
CA TYR A 349 22.90 -1.57 -0.24
C TYR A 349 23.09 -0.73 -1.49
N ILE A 350 23.13 0.60 -1.36
CA ILE A 350 23.33 1.47 -2.52
C ILE A 350 24.76 1.35 -3.08
N GLU A 351 25.79 1.19 -2.23
CA GLU A 351 27.16 0.95 -2.67
C GLU A 351 27.25 -0.34 -3.49
N SER A 352 26.65 -1.42 -2.97
CA SER A 352 26.58 -2.71 -3.66
C SER A 352 25.83 -2.59 -4.99
N ALA A 353 24.74 -1.83 -5.04
CA ALA A 353 23.95 -1.60 -6.24
C ALA A 353 24.76 -0.88 -7.32
N LEU A 354 25.42 0.23 -6.96
CA LEU A 354 26.26 0.99 -7.88
C LEU A 354 27.45 0.16 -8.38
N LEU A 355 28.07 -0.63 -7.51
CA LEU A 355 29.14 -1.56 -7.92
C LEU A 355 28.61 -2.64 -8.87
N LYS A 356 27.42 -3.22 -8.62
CA LYS A 356 26.78 -4.17 -9.55
C LYS A 356 26.51 -3.52 -10.90
N MET A 357 26.08 -2.27 -10.93
CA MET A 357 25.84 -1.52 -12.17
C MET A 357 27.11 -1.33 -12.99
N ILE A 358 28.26 -1.09 -12.36
CA ILE A 358 29.56 -0.97 -13.06
C ILE A 358 29.97 -2.28 -13.75
N HIS A 359 29.66 -3.42 -13.13
CA HIS A 359 30.03 -4.74 -13.65
C HIS A 359 29.08 -5.24 -14.74
N LEU A 360 27.96 -4.55 -15.01
CA LEU A 360 27.13 -4.87 -16.16
C LEU A 360 27.89 -4.56 -17.44
N ASP A 361 27.93 -5.54 -18.35
CA ASP A 361 28.49 -5.33 -19.67
C ASP A 361 27.57 -4.44 -20.48
N ILE A 362 27.97 -3.17 -20.59
CA ILE A 362 27.48 -2.26 -21.62
C ILE A 362 28.01 -2.81 -22.94
N GLN A 363 27.26 -3.72 -23.56
CA GLN A 363 27.46 -4.07 -24.96
C GLN A 363 27.09 -2.82 -25.77
N THR A 364 28.06 -1.93 -25.96
CA THR A 364 28.02 -0.91 -27.01
C THR A 364 28.04 -1.65 -28.33
N GLU A 365 27.03 -1.47 -29.17
CA GLU A 365 27.03 -2.06 -30.52
C GLU A 365 28.35 -1.75 -31.23
N PRO A 366 29.15 -2.76 -31.61
CA PRO A 366 30.22 -2.56 -32.54
C PRO A 366 29.59 -2.47 -33.94
N THR A 367 29.73 -1.31 -34.57
CA THR A 367 29.73 -1.21 -36.02
C THR A 367 30.89 -2.06 -36.54
N GLY A 368 30.63 -3.32 -36.85
CA GLY A 368 31.65 -4.25 -37.33
C GLY A 368 31.12 -5.67 -37.48
N SER A 369 30.85 -6.05 -38.72
CA SER A 369 30.50 -7.41 -39.14
C SER A 369 31.40 -8.48 -38.53
N GLY A 370 30.84 -9.31 -37.65
CA GLY A 370 31.46 -10.52 -37.13
C GLY A 370 30.46 -11.27 -36.26
N GLN A 371 29.85 -12.31 -36.83
CA GLN A 371 28.89 -13.17 -36.14
C GLN A 371 29.53 -13.82 -34.91
N ALA A 372 29.26 -13.30 -33.71
CA ALA A 372 29.39 -14.07 -32.49
C ALA A 372 28.11 -14.91 -32.35
N VAL A 373 28.17 -16.14 -32.83
CA VAL A 373 27.11 -17.13 -32.64
C VAL A 373 27.08 -17.50 -31.16
N ASP A 374 25.94 -17.26 -30.51
CA ASP A 374 25.67 -17.63 -29.12
C ASP A 374 26.06 -19.10 -28.87
N PRO A 375 26.98 -19.40 -27.92
CA PRO A 375 27.43 -20.76 -27.64
C PRO A 375 26.29 -21.71 -27.23
N GLY A 376 25.19 -21.17 -26.70
CA GLY A 376 23.99 -21.95 -26.39
C GLY A 376 23.18 -22.37 -27.61
N LEU A 377 23.27 -21.62 -28.72
CA LEU A 377 22.61 -21.96 -29.98
C LEU A 377 23.38 -23.03 -30.76
N THR A 378 24.71 -22.96 -30.76
CA THR A 378 25.55 -23.96 -31.44
C THR A 378 25.39 -25.34 -30.80
N GLN A 379 25.32 -25.41 -29.47
CA GLN A 379 25.05 -26.68 -28.76
C GLN A 379 23.67 -27.26 -29.11
N LYS A 380 22.62 -26.42 -29.16
CA LYS A 380 21.28 -26.86 -29.55
C LYS A 380 21.21 -27.31 -31.00
N VAL A 381 21.92 -26.65 -31.92
CA VAL A 381 21.99 -27.05 -33.33
C VAL A 381 22.70 -28.40 -33.47
N THR A 382 23.81 -28.64 -32.75
CA THR A 382 24.48 -29.95 -32.77
C THR A 382 23.62 -31.07 -32.17
N GLU A 383 22.83 -30.77 -31.14
CA GLU A 383 21.91 -31.75 -30.54
C GLU A 383 20.72 -32.06 -31.47
N LEU A 384 20.19 -31.04 -32.17
CA LEU A 384 19.19 -31.19 -33.21
C LEU A 384 19.72 -31.99 -34.41
N GLU A 385 20.93 -31.71 -34.89
CA GLU A 385 21.57 -32.49 -35.97
C GLU A 385 21.76 -33.96 -35.58
N ARG A 386 22.13 -34.23 -34.32
CA ARG A 386 22.27 -35.59 -33.80
C ARG A 386 20.93 -36.33 -33.76
N THR A 387 19.87 -35.68 -33.26
CA THR A 387 18.52 -36.29 -33.22
C THR A 387 17.94 -36.51 -34.61
N VAL A 388 18.23 -35.63 -35.58
CA VAL A 388 17.82 -35.81 -36.98
C VAL A 388 18.55 -36.98 -37.63
N MET A 389 19.84 -37.17 -37.36
CA MET A 389 20.59 -38.35 -37.82
C MET A 389 20.06 -39.65 -37.20
N GLU A 390 19.76 -39.67 -35.89
CA GLU A 390 19.16 -40.83 -35.22
C GLU A 390 17.78 -41.17 -35.79
N LEU A 391 16.95 -40.16 -36.09
CA LEU A 391 15.63 -40.35 -36.70
C LEU A 391 15.73 -40.82 -38.15
N GLN A 392 16.67 -40.30 -38.95
CA GLN A 392 16.91 -40.78 -40.32
C GLN A 392 17.38 -42.24 -40.34
N GLN A 393 18.21 -42.64 -39.37
CA GLN A 393 18.69 -44.02 -39.24
C GLN A 393 17.60 -44.99 -38.73
N GLN A 394 16.66 -44.49 -37.92
CA GLN A 394 15.48 -45.25 -37.51
C GLN A 394 14.47 -45.42 -38.65
N ILE A 395 14.33 -44.42 -39.53
CA ILE A 395 13.49 -44.50 -40.73
C ILE A 395 14.10 -45.43 -41.79
N SER A 396 15.43 -45.49 -41.93
CA SER A 396 16.08 -46.43 -42.88
C SER A 396 15.98 -47.90 -42.46
N ASN A 397 15.78 -48.17 -41.16
CA ASN A 397 15.67 -49.53 -40.62
C ASN A 397 14.24 -50.09 -40.56
N GLY A 398 13.27 -49.46 -41.25
CA GLY A 398 11.99 -50.09 -41.57
C GLY A 398 11.11 -50.44 -40.36
N ILE A 399 11.15 -49.65 -39.29
CA ILE A 399 10.23 -49.79 -38.16
C ILE A 399 9.06 -48.83 -38.36
N ALA A 400 7.86 -49.38 -38.53
CA ALA A 400 6.62 -48.63 -38.66
C ALA A 400 6.29 -47.91 -37.34
N VAL A 401 6.35 -46.57 -37.36
CA VAL A 401 5.83 -45.73 -36.27
C VAL A 401 4.33 -45.51 -36.49
N GLN A 402 3.51 -46.09 -35.61
CA GLN A 402 2.07 -45.84 -35.55
C GLN A 402 1.79 -44.38 -35.15
N PRO A 403 0.74 -43.74 -35.69
CA PRO A 403 0.39 -42.38 -35.33
C PRO A 403 -0.35 -42.38 -33.99
N THR A 404 0.34 -42.00 -32.90
CA THR A 404 -0.34 -41.58 -31.68
C THR A 404 -0.93 -40.19 -31.87
N ALA A 405 -2.22 -40.11 -31.60
CA ALA A 405 -3.08 -38.96 -31.86
C ALA A 405 -2.61 -37.68 -31.15
N ASN A 406 -2.74 -36.59 -31.91
CA ASN A 406 -2.84 -35.20 -31.48
C ASN A 406 -3.19 -34.97 -30.01
N ARG A 407 -2.27 -34.35 -29.28
CA ARG A 407 -2.59 -33.23 -28.39
C ARG A 407 -1.77 -32.02 -28.83
N VAL A 408 -2.42 -31.16 -29.63
CA VAL A 408 -1.95 -29.82 -29.93
C VAL A 408 -1.77 -29.08 -28.60
N ALA A 409 -0.53 -28.80 -28.23
CA ALA A 409 -0.23 -27.86 -27.16
C ALA A 409 -0.67 -26.46 -27.63
N GLN A 410 -1.74 -25.94 -27.03
CA GLN A 410 -2.14 -24.55 -27.23
C GLN A 410 -1.03 -23.61 -26.75
N PRO A 411 -0.78 -22.50 -27.46
CA PRO A 411 0.17 -21.50 -27.02
C PRO A 411 -0.32 -20.89 -25.71
N LYS A 412 0.48 -21.04 -24.64
CA LYS A 412 0.26 -20.34 -23.38
C LYS A 412 0.32 -18.84 -23.67
N LYS A 413 -0.84 -18.19 -23.61
CA LYS A 413 -0.93 -16.73 -23.44
C LYS A 413 -0.15 -16.35 -22.19
N ASN A 414 0.76 -15.39 -22.31
CA ASN A 414 1.39 -14.72 -21.19
C ASN A 414 0.29 -14.11 -20.32
N ALA A 415 0.01 -14.77 -19.21
CA ALA A 415 -0.77 -14.18 -18.13
C ALA A 415 0.12 -13.15 -17.44
N SER A 416 -0.38 -11.92 -17.39
CA SER A 416 0.04 -10.87 -16.46
C SER A 416 0.30 -11.45 -15.08
N LYS A 417 1.39 -11.04 -14.43
CA LYS A 417 1.70 -11.34 -13.02
C LYS A 417 0.49 -11.02 -12.14
N SER A 418 -0.35 -12.02 -11.86
CA SER A 418 -1.34 -11.99 -10.80
C SER A 418 -0.65 -12.35 -9.50
N SER A 419 -0.97 -11.59 -8.44
CA SER A 419 -0.69 -11.89 -7.04
C SER A 419 -0.46 -13.38 -6.74
N GLN A 420 0.69 -13.73 -6.18
CA GLN A 420 0.94 -15.09 -5.66
C GLN A 420 -0.08 -15.38 -4.55
N SER A 421 -1.13 -16.14 -4.86
CA SER A 421 -2.03 -16.72 -3.86
C SER A 421 -1.43 -18.01 -3.31
N PHE A 422 -1.54 -18.21 -2.00
CA PHE A 422 -1.07 -19.38 -1.30
C PHE A 422 -1.95 -20.58 -1.63
N LYS A 423 -1.33 -21.66 -2.14
CA LYS A 423 -2.06 -22.89 -2.48
C LYS A 423 -2.19 -23.81 -1.27
N ILE A 424 -3.40 -23.88 -0.71
CA ILE A 424 -3.72 -24.74 0.44
C ILE A 424 -3.62 -26.22 0.05
N SER A 425 -2.88 -27.00 0.85
CA SER A 425 -2.76 -28.46 0.70
C SER A 425 -3.97 -29.21 1.27
N THR A 426 -5.15 -28.98 0.70
CA THR A 426 -6.43 -29.49 1.22
C THR A 426 -6.48 -31.01 1.39
N GLY A 427 -5.85 -31.77 0.49
CA GLY A 427 -5.79 -33.24 0.57
C GLY A 427 -5.03 -33.76 1.80
N LYS A 428 -3.85 -33.20 2.09
CA LYS A 428 -3.06 -33.58 3.28
C LYS A 428 -3.74 -33.17 4.58
N ILE A 429 -4.37 -31.99 4.60
CA ILE A 429 -5.12 -31.51 5.77
C ILE A 429 -6.29 -32.46 6.09
N GLN A 430 -6.98 -32.97 5.06
CA GLN A 430 -8.05 -33.96 5.24
C GLN A 430 -7.52 -35.31 5.76
N GLU A 431 -6.32 -35.73 5.38
CA GLU A 431 -5.69 -36.95 5.93
C GLU A 431 -5.36 -36.78 7.42
N VAL A 432 -4.82 -35.62 7.82
CA VAL A 432 -4.58 -35.30 9.24
C VAL A 432 -5.90 -35.29 10.01
N LEU A 433 -6.96 -34.70 9.45
CA LEU A 433 -8.29 -34.69 10.09
C LEU A 433 -8.91 -36.08 10.28
N LYS A 434 -8.60 -37.06 9.42
CA LYS A 434 -9.09 -38.45 9.58
C LYS A 434 -8.40 -39.19 10.73
N ALA A 435 -7.14 -38.87 10.99
CA ALA A 435 -6.32 -39.51 12.01
C ALA A 435 -6.10 -38.62 13.24
N ALA A 436 -6.86 -37.53 13.36
CA ALA A 436 -6.69 -36.56 14.44
C ALA A 436 -7.27 -37.08 15.75
N THR A 437 -6.56 -36.87 16.86
CA THR A 437 -7.01 -37.26 18.20
C THR A 437 -7.00 -36.07 19.17
N LYS A 438 -7.86 -36.12 20.20
CA LYS A 438 -7.93 -35.07 21.25
C LYS A 438 -6.62 -35.01 22.05
N GLN A 439 -5.98 -36.15 22.28
CA GLN A 439 -4.74 -36.26 23.04
C GLN A 439 -3.56 -35.61 22.29
N ASP A 440 -3.45 -35.81 20.98
CA ASP A 440 -2.35 -35.25 20.19
C ASP A 440 -2.41 -33.71 20.12
N ILE A 441 -3.60 -33.14 19.92
CA ILE A 441 -3.73 -31.67 19.86
C ILE A 441 -3.52 -30.99 21.22
N GLN A 442 -3.95 -31.64 22.31
CA GLN A 442 -3.70 -31.15 23.67
C GLN A 442 -2.21 -31.15 24.01
N THR A 443 -1.49 -32.21 23.60
CA THR A 443 -0.03 -32.30 23.76
C THR A 443 0.68 -31.13 23.06
N ILE A 444 0.31 -30.84 21.81
CA ILE A 444 0.91 -29.71 21.06
C ILE A 444 0.57 -28.36 21.70
N ARG A 445 -0.67 -28.15 22.16
CA ARG A 445 -1.11 -26.90 22.79
C ARG A 445 -0.40 -26.63 24.12
N GLN A 446 -0.23 -27.65 24.96
CA GLN A 446 0.51 -27.53 26.22
C GLN A 446 1.98 -27.15 25.98
N GLU A 447 2.58 -27.72 24.93
CA GLU A 447 3.98 -27.49 24.61
C GLU A 447 4.23 -26.28 23.69
N TRP A 448 3.16 -25.62 23.22
CA TRP A 448 3.23 -24.50 22.27
C TRP A 448 3.91 -23.26 22.86
N ALA A 449 3.50 -22.86 24.08
CA ALA A 449 4.05 -21.67 24.73
C ALA A 449 5.54 -21.84 25.06
N GLY A 450 5.95 -23.03 25.50
CA GLY A 450 7.35 -23.36 25.78
C GLY A 450 8.21 -23.41 24.52
N MET A 451 7.65 -23.91 23.41
CA MET A 451 8.32 -23.92 22.11
C MET A 451 8.57 -22.48 21.60
N MET A 452 7.58 -21.60 21.69
CA MET A 452 7.69 -20.22 21.22
C MET A 452 8.79 -19.42 21.94
N GLN A 453 9.12 -19.78 23.19
CA GLN A 453 10.20 -19.14 23.96
C GLN A 453 11.61 -19.57 23.54
N THR A 454 11.77 -20.77 22.97
CA THR A 454 13.07 -21.30 22.54
C THR A 454 13.38 -21.00 21.07
N MET A 455 12.39 -20.54 20.30
CA MET A 455 12.57 -20.16 18.91
C MET A 455 13.28 -18.81 18.74
N GLN A 456 13.90 -18.62 17.57
CA GLN A 456 14.46 -17.32 17.18
C GLN A 456 13.37 -16.24 17.17
N LYS A 457 13.70 -15.02 17.63
CA LYS A 457 12.75 -13.91 17.77
C LYS A 457 12.00 -13.57 16.47
N SER A 458 12.65 -13.71 15.32
CA SER A 458 12.03 -13.52 14.00
C SER A 458 10.95 -14.56 13.69
N HIS A 459 11.19 -15.82 14.04
CA HIS A 459 10.24 -16.91 13.86
C HIS A 459 9.07 -16.83 14.84
N ALA A 460 9.35 -16.48 16.10
CA ALA A 460 8.32 -16.27 17.12
C ALA A 460 7.39 -15.09 16.75
N ALA A 461 7.91 -14.02 16.15
CA ALA A 461 7.10 -12.89 15.70
C ALA A 461 6.11 -13.30 14.57
N LEU A 462 6.54 -14.13 13.63
CA LEU A 462 5.68 -14.63 12.54
C LEU A 462 4.58 -15.58 13.05
N LEU A 463 4.86 -16.31 14.13
CA LEU A 463 3.95 -17.29 14.74
C LEU A 463 3.07 -16.70 15.85
N GLY A 464 3.22 -15.41 16.19
CA GLY A 464 2.53 -14.78 17.33
C GLY A 464 0.99 -14.77 17.23
N GLU A 465 0.43 -14.80 16.02
CA GLU A 465 -1.01 -14.89 15.76
C GLU A 465 -1.39 -16.24 15.10
N THR A 466 -0.78 -17.34 15.55
CA THR A 466 -1.04 -18.69 15.00
C THR A 466 -1.57 -19.65 16.04
N GLU A 467 -2.41 -20.58 15.62
CA GLU A 467 -3.07 -21.53 16.50
C GLU A 467 -3.06 -22.95 15.91
N PRO A 468 -2.58 -23.98 16.65
CA PRO A 468 -2.73 -25.36 16.23
C PRO A 468 -4.20 -25.80 16.38
N VAL A 469 -4.79 -26.27 15.29
CA VAL A 469 -6.23 -26.57 15.18
C VAL A 469 -6.56 -28.05 15.02
N ALA A 470 -5.61 -28.87 14.55
CA ALA A 470 -5.75 -30.33 14.46
C ALA A 470 -4.38 -30.99 14.51
N ALA A 471 -4.29 -32.19 15.08
CA ALA A 471 -3.05 -32.96 15.17
C ALA A 471 -3.33 -34.46 15.11
N SER A 472 -2.47 -35.19 14.41
CA SER A 472 -2.37 -36.65 14.39
C SER A 472 -0.99 -37.07 14.90
N GLU A 473 -0.72 -38.38 14.96
CA GLU A 473 0.54 -38.93 15.50
C GLU A 473 1.82 -38.33 14.90
N ASN A 474 1.79 -37.97 13.61
CA ASN A 474 2.97 -37.52 12.84
C ASN A 474 2.81 -36.15 12.16
N ALA A 475 1.67 -35.46 12.33
CA ALA A 475 1.44 -34.18 11.66
C ALA A 475 0.44 -33.28 12.41
N PHE A 476 0.55 -31.97 12.23
CA PHE A 476 -0.45 -31.03 12.75
C PHE A 476 -0.71 -29.87 11.80
N VAL A 477 -1.88 -29.27 11.97
CA VAL A 477 -2.37 -28.16 11.17
C VAL A 477 -2.29 -26.87 11.99
N LEU A 478 -1.59 -25.89 11.43
CA LEU A 478 -1.38 -24.57 12.00
C LEU A 478 -2.17 -23.52 11.23
N LYS A 479 -3.12 -22.87 11.93
CA LYS A 479 -3.98 -21.83 11.38
C LYS A 479 -3.33 -20.46 11.52
N PHE A 480 -3.33 -19.67 10.45
CA PHE A 480 -2.89 -18.27 10.44
C PHE A 480 -4.07 -17.35 10.15
N LYS A 481 -4.05 -16.16 10.75
CA LYS A 481 -5.03 -15.09 10.51
C LYS A 481 -4.96 -14.53 9.08
N TYR A 482 -3.77 -14.46 8.48
CA TYR A 482 -3.54 -13.87 7.15
C TYR A 482 -2.82 -14.83 6.20
N GLU A 483 -3.26 -14.87 4.94
CA GLU A 483 -2.68 -15.72 3.88
C GLU A 483 -1.20 -15.42 3.59
N ILE A 484 -0.79 -14.16 3.69
CA ILE A 484 0.60 -13.76 3.46
C ILE A 484 1.57 -14.38 4.49
N HIS A 485 1.14 -14.53 5.74
CA HIS A 485 1.94 -15.19 6.77
C HIS A 485 2.04 -16.69 6.54
N CYS A 486 0.98 -17.34 6.01
CA CYS A 486 1.07 -18.72 5.54
C CYS A 486 2.10 -18.88 4.44
N LEU A 487 2.11 -17.97 3.45
CA LEU A 487 3.06 -18.02 2.34
C LEU A 487 4.50 -17.89 2.87
N MET A 488 4.77 -16.87 3.69
CA MET A 488 6.08 -16.64 4.30
C MET A 488 6.54 -17.83 5.16
N ALA A 489 5.65 -18.42 5.96
CA ALA A 489 5.97 -19.58 6.78
C ALA A 489 6.22 -20.84 5.94
N SER A 490 5.44 -21.02 4.87
CA SER A 490 5.56 -22.15 3.96
C SER A 490 6.76 -22.09 3.03
N GLU A 491 7.32 -20.90 2.75
CA GLU A 491 8.49 -20.73 1.90
C GLU A 491 9.79 -20.75 2.72
N ASN A 492 9.74 -20.46 4.03
CA ASN A 492 10.89 -20.44 4.92
C ASN A 492 11.30 -21.88 5.36
N PRO A 493 12.44 -22.43 4.89
CA PRO A 493 12.86 -23.79 5.25
C PRO A 493 13.37 -23.89 6.69
N SER A 494 14.04 -22.82 7.19
CA SER A 494 14.56 -22.77 8.55
C SER A 494 13.47 -22.72 9.62
N LEU A 495 12.33 -22.10 9.33
CA LEU A 495 11.17 -22.11 10.21
C LEU A 495 10.56 -23.50 10.29
N ARG A 496 10.44 -24.20 9.15
CA ARG A 496 9.87 -25.55 9.06
C ARG A 496 10.70 -26.57 9.84
N SER A 497 12.02 -26.57 9.65
CA SER A 497 12.92 -27.43 10.42
C SER A 497 12.91 -27.04 11.89
N GLY A 498 12.97 -25.74 12.21
CA GLY A 498 12.96 -25.26 13.59
C GLY A 498 11.69 -25.63 14.37
N LEU A 499 10.51 -25.57 13.73
CA LEU A 499 9.25 -26.00 14.34
C LEU A 499 9.22 -27.51 14.62
N SER A 500 9.64 -28.31 13.63
CA SER A 500 9.66 -29.77 13.78
C SER A 500 10.68 -30.21 14.84
N ASP A 501 11.88 -29.61 14.84
CA ASP A 501 12.95 -29.90 15.81
C ASP A 501 12.55 -29.46 17.23
N ALA A 502 11.95 -28.27 17.38
CA ALA A 502 11.53 -27.76 18.67
C ALA A 502 10.40 -28.62 19.28
N LEU A 503 9.43 -29.07 18.48
CA LEU A 503 8.40 -30.01 18.95
C LEU A 503 8.97 -31.40 19.24
N CYS A 504 9.88 -31.91 18.40
CA CYS A 504 10.52 -33.21 18.60
C CYS A 504 11.35 -33.26 19.88
N SER A 505 12.08 -32.20 20.19
CA SER A 505 12.88 -32.11 21.42
C SER A 505 12.04 -32.16 22.71
N ARG A 506 10.75 -31.84 22.64
CA ARG A 506 9.85 -31.73 23.81
C ARG A 506 8.85 -32.88 23.90
N THR A 507 8.34 -33.35 22.77
CA THR A 507 7.36 -34.44 22.68
C THR A 507 7.99 -35.79 22.38
N GLY A 508 9.25 -35.83 21.90
CA GLY A 508 9.93 -37.04 21.44
C GLY A 508 9.43 -37.58 20.09
N LYS A 509 8.49 -36.86 19.43
CA LYS A 509 7.88 -37.26 18.16
C LYS A 509 8.18 -36.23 17.06
N ALA A 510 8.43 -36.72 15.84
CA ALA A 510 8.64 -35.86 14.68
C ALA A 510 7.28 -35.52 14.03
N TYR A 511 7.00 -34.23 13.90
CA TYR A 511 5.75 -33.73 13.32
C TYR A 511 5.98 -33.02 11.98
N GLU A 512 5.16 -33.31 10.97
CA GLU A 512 5.00 -32.51 9.75
C GLU A 512 4.02 -31.35 10.02
N VAL A 513 4.42 -30.11 9.72
CA VAL A 513 3.59 -28.92 9.90
C VAL A 513 2.86 -28.57 8.61
N LEU A 514 1.53 -28.49 8.67
CA LEU A 514 0.68 -28.03 7.58
C LEU A 514 0.15 -26.62 7.86
N TYR A 515 0.22 -25.74 6.87
CA TYR A 515 -0.16 -24.32 6.99
C TYR A 515 -1.52 -24.08 6.34
N VAL A 516 -2.41 -23.36 7.03
CA VAL A 516 -3.73 -22.99 6.49
C VAL A 516 -4.14 -21.58 6.93
N PRO A 517 -4.64 -20.72 6.01
CA PRO A 517 -5.23 -19.45 6.40
C PRO A 517 -6.62 -19.67 7.01
N GLU A 518 -7.07 -18.76 7.87
CA GLU A 518 -8.35 -18.85 8.57
C GLU A 518 -9.56 -19.05 7.65
N GLU A 519 -9.66 -18.26 6.57
CA GLU A 519 -10.71 -18.42 5.55
C GLU A 519 -10.67 -19.78 4.84
N GLY A 520 -9.46 -20.33 4.68
CA GLY A 520 -9.24 -21.64 4.07
C GLY A 520 -9.60 -22.79 5.01
N TRP A 521 -9.33 -22.63 6.31
CA TRP A 521 -9.63 -23.62 7.33
C TRP A 521 -11.14 -23.86 7.47
N LEU A 522 -11.95 -22.80 7.48
CA LEU A 522 -13.40 -22.89 7.57
C LEU A 522 -13.98 -23.75 6.44
N LYS A 523 -13.55 -23.50 5.20
CA LYS A 523 -13.98 -24.25 4.00
C LYS A 523 -13.56 -25.72 4.06
N VAL A 524 -12.30 -26.00 4.42
CA VAL A 524 -11.79 -27.38 4.49
C VAL A 524 -12.49 -28.19 5.58
N ARG A 525 -12.78 -27.56 6.72
CA ARG A 525 -13.52 -28.18 7.83
C ARG A 525 -14.97 -28.47 7.45
N GLU A 526 -15.66 -27.51 6.83
CA GLU A 526 -17.05 -27.66 6.38
C GLU A 526 -17.18 -28.78 5.34
N ASP A 527 -16.30 -28.79 4.33
CA ASP A 527 -16.24 -29.83 3.30
C ASP A 527 -15.99 -31.23 3.91
N PHE A 528 -15.17 -31.31 4.96
CA PHE A 528 -14.87 -32.57 5.66
C PHE A 528 -16.08 -33.08 6.44
N ILE A 529 -16.77 -32.20 7.16
CA ILE A 529 -17.99 -32.52 7.93
C ILE A 529 -19.12 -32.98 7.00
N GLN A 530 -19.29 -32.30 5.85
CA GLN A 530 -20.30 -32.67 4.86
C GLN A 530 -20.01 -34.04 4.21
N LYS A 531 -18.75 -34.33 3.88
CA LYS A 531 -18.37 -35.60 3.22
C LYS A 531 -18.34 -36.81 4.15
N ASN A 532 -18.10 -36.62 5.45
CA ASN A 532 -18.01 -37.71 6.43
C ASN A 532 -19.27 -37.88 7.30
N GLY A 533 -20.39 -37.21 6.97
CA GLY A 533 -21.73 -37.61 7.42
C GLY A 533 -22.14 -37.26 8.85
N LEU A 534 -21.68 -36.15 9.43
CA LEU A 534 -22.04 -35.72 10.80
C LEU A 534 -23.35 -34.91 10.94
N ALA A 535 -24.09 -34.70 9.84
CA ALA A 535 -25.26 -33.82 9.82
C ALA A 535 -26.61 -34.52 10.20
N LYS A 536 -26.61 -35.79 10.60
CA LYS A 536 -27.85 -36.49 11.02
C LYS A 536 -27.63 -37.32 12.28
N GLN A 537 -27.82 -36.68 13.44
CA GLN A 537 -28.31 -37.31 14.68
C GLN A 537 -28.88 -36.20 15.57
N GLN A 538 -30.08 -35.77 15.22
CA GLN A 538 -31.08 -35.24 16.13
C GLN A 538 -32.36 -35.96 15.74
N ASP A 539 -32.82 -36.92 16.56
CA ASP A 539 -34.25 -37.15 16.80
C ASP A 539 -34.51 -38.26 17.86
N PRO A 540 -35.73 -38.38 18.42
CA PRO A 540 -36.00 -38.46 19.86
C PRO A 540 -36.22 -39.89 20.40
N GLY A 541 -35.99 -40.07 21.71
CA GLY A 541 -36.72 -41.00 22.58
C GLY A 541 -36.50 -42.53 22.46
N LEU A 542 -35.70 -43.07 23.40
CA LEU A 542 -35.74 -44.40 24.06
C LEU A 542 -35.60 -45.71 23.22
N SER A 543 -34.49 -46.45 23.43
CA SER A 543 -34.40 -47.74 24.17
C SER A 543 -33.28 -48.68 23.64
N ASP A 544 -32.38 -49.06 24.55
CA ASP A 544 -31.53 -50.26 24.69
C ASP A 544 -31.11 -51.14 23.49
N LEU A 545 -29.78 -51.31 23.36
CA LEU A 545 -28.98 -52.55 23.17
C LEU A 545 -27.85 -52.41 22.13
N GLU A 546 -26.63 -52.29 22.68
CA GLU A 546 -25.34 -52.82 22.24
C GLU A 546 -24.90 -52.73 20.76
N ALA A 547 -23.86 -51.92 20.49
CA ALA A 547 -22.58 -52.42 19.96
C ALA A 547 -21.53 -51.29 19.85
N ASN A 548 -20.36 -51.56 20.43
CA ASN A 548 -19.08 -50.85 20.32
C ASN A 548 -18.82 -50.16 18.96
N THR A 549 -18.58 -48.84 18.98
CA THR A 549 -17.63 -48.13 18.10
C THR A 549 -17.47 -46.70 18.59
N GLU A 550 -16.65 -46.54 19.62
CA GLU A 550 -16.15 -45.24 20.08
C GLU A 550 -15.02 -44.71 19.16
N GLU A 551 -15.01 -43.39 19.02
CA GLU A 551 -13.89 -42.50 18.64
C GLU A 551 -13.39 -42.50 17.19
N PRO A 552 -13.74 -41.44 16.43
CA PRO A 552 -12.76 -40.35 16.20
C PRO A 552 -13.35 -38.93 16.12
N LEU A 553 -14.57 -38.66 16.61
CA LEU A 553 -15.31 -37.42 16.27
C LEU A 553 -15.82 -36.56 17.45
N SER A 554 -15.52 -36.96 18.70
CA SER A 554 -15.91 -36.20 19.91
C SER A 554 -15.16 -34.87 20.07
N PHE A 555 -13.92 -34.75 19.58
CA PHE A 555 -13.10 -33.55 19.76
C PHE A 555 -13.57 -32.33 18.95
N ILE A 556 -14.37 -32.53 17.90
CA ILE A 556 -14.84 -31.44 17.02
C ILE A 556 -16.01 -30.67 17.66
N LYS A 557 -16.76 -31.28 18.58
CA LYS A 557 -17.92 -30.67 19.25
C LYS A 557 -17.61 -30.10 20.64
N GLU A 558 -16.66 -30.68 21.38
CA GLU A 558 -16.36 -30.24 22.76
C GLU A 558 -15.34 -29.10 22.87
N ALA A 559 -14.54 -28.82 21.82
CA ALA A 559 -13.54 -27.75 21.86
C ALA A 559 -14.13 -26.33 21.94
N GLU A 560 -15.46 -26.19 21.86
CA GLU A 560 -16.20 -24.95 22.12
C GLU A 560 -16.92 -24.93 23.49
N GLN A 561 -16.91 -26.02 24.27
CA GLN A 561 -17.70 -26.16 25.50
C GLN A 561 -16.92 -26.12 26.82
N GLU A 562 -15.59 -26.22 26.82
CA GLU A 562 -14.82 -26.02 28.05
C GLU A 562 -14.53 -24.52 28.28
N ASN A 563 -15.28 -23.94 29.24
CA ASN A 563 -15.25 -22.57 29.79
C ASN A 563 -16.39 -21.64 29.35
N ALA A 564 -17.64 -22.05 29.56
CA ALA A 564 -18.72 -21.07 29.70
C ALA A 564 -19.74 -21.58 30.74
N ASP A 565 -20.00 -20.76 31.76
CA ASP A 565 -21.06 -21.01 32.74
C ASP A 565 -22.39 -21.19 31.97
N PRO A 566 -23.19 -22.24 32.25
CA PRO A 566 -24.45 -22.48 31.54
C PRO A 566 -25.40 -21.28 31.54
N LEU A 567 -25.39 -20.44 32.59
CA LEU A 567 -26.20 -19.22 32.65
C LEU A 567 -25.71 -18.14 31.69
N VAL A 568 -24.39 -17.98 31.57
CA VAL A 568 -23.77 -17.05 30.62
C VAL A 568 -24.05 -17.50 29.20
N THR A 569 -23.92 -18.79 28.92
CA THR A 569 -24.14 -19.37 27.58
C THR A 569 -25.61 -19.23 27.13
N GLU A 570 -26.56 -19.35 28.06
CA GLU A 570 -27.98 -19.15 27.76
C GLU A 570 -28.31 -17.68 27.52
N ALA A 571 -27.75 -16.77 28.34
CA ALA A 571 -27.87 -15.34 28.11
C ALA A 571 -27.26 -14.96 26.74
N GLU A 572 -26.07 -15.46 26.41
CA GLU A 572 -25.36 -15.20 25.15
C GLU A 572 -26.16 -15.67 23.93
N LYS A 573 -26.95 -16.73 24.07
CA LYS A 573 -27.86 -17.19 23.02
C LYS A 573 -29.05 -16.27 22.80
N ILE A 574 -29.57 -15.67 23.86
CA ILE A 574 -30.78 -14.85 23.81
C ILE A 574 -30.45 -13.42 23.37
N PHE A 575 -29.35 -12.87 23.88
CA PHE A 575 -29.00 -11.46 23.68
C PHE A 575 -27.82 -11.26 22.72
N GLY A 576 -27.07 -12.32 22.39
CA GLY A 576 -25.84 -12.26 21.60
C GLY A 576 -24.61 -12.02 22.48
N LYS A 577 -23.50 -12.72 22.18
CA LYS A 577 -22.22 -12.64 22.91
C LYS A 577 -21.67 -11.23 23.11
N GLU A 578 -22.01 -10.35 22.19
CA GLU A 578 -21.56 -8.96 22.11
C GLU A 578 -22.37 -7.99 23.00
N PHE A 579 -23.41 -8.48 23.69
CA PHE A 579 -24.29 -7.67 24.55
C PHE A 579 -24.30 -8.11 26.02
N ILE A 580 -23.42 -9.01 26.43
CA ILE A 580 -23.35 -9.52 27.81
C ILE A 580 -21.97 -9.28 28.39
N GLU A 581 -21.93 -8.64 29.55
CA GLU A 581 -20.75 -8.51 30.40
C GLU A 581 -20.94 -9.38 31.65
N VAL A 582 -19.99 -10.28 31.91
CA VAL A 582 -19.98 -11.18 33.06
C VAL A 582 -19.00 -10.63 34.09
N TYR A 583 -19.46 -10.46 35.32
CA TYR A 583 -18.64 -10.03 36.46
C TYR A 583 -18.56 -11.20 37.45
N ASP A 584 -17.35 -11.64 37.77
CA ASP A 584 -17.10 -12.62 38.84
C ASP A 584 -17.00 -11.88 40.17
N ASP A 585 -17.80 -12.29 41.18
CA ASP A 585 -17.73 -11.79 42.55
C ASP A 585 -16.48 -12.31 43.30
#